data_AF-A0A7K2YMB6-F1
#
_entry.id   AF-A0A7K2YMB6-F1
#
_cell.length_a   1.000
_cell.length_b   1.000
_cell.length_c   1.000
_cell.angle_alpha   90.00
_cell.angle_beta   90.00
_cell.angle_gamma   90.00
#
_symmetry.space_group_name_H-M   'P 1'
#
loop_
_entity.id
_entity.type
_entity.pdbx_description
1 polymer ?
#
loop_
_entity_poly.entity_id
_entity_poly.type
_entity_poly.pdbx_seq_one_letter_code
_entity_poly.pdbx_strand_id
1 'polypeptide(L)'
;MTSSEWNDHTVVCVDADYDRDRATDESRYDAYLRQYLTELDGVDDPAEFGAWAWRVASGPIMSPGYVRVRPDIEQIRIEVDYQEGGPIAIAEVPIHHHALARRPRAQDWTIDPYGHQAGPYRAVEEPSRKSLAVLVTATIVVPAGTWGLPEPVLTDGPALYARARAAIDALVQGVNADLAPRIAELHSR
;
A
#
# COMPACT_ATOMS: atom_id res chain seq x y z
N MET A 1 6.90 -5.74 -14.26
CA MET A 1 5.43 -5.61 -14.26
C MET A 1 4.95 -4.72 -15.41
N THR A 2 4.20 -5.31 -16.34
CA THR A 2 3.40 -4.58 -17.35
C THR A 2 2.04 -4.23 -16.75
N SER A 3 1.40 -3.15 -17.17
CA SER A 3 0.17 -2.62 -16.55
C SER A 3 -1.09 -3.48 -16.72
N SER A 4 -0.95 -4.75 -17.12
CA SER A 4 -2.01 -5.73 -17.38
C SER A 4 -2.57 -6.42 -16.13
N GLU A 5 -2.04 -6.17 -14.93
CA GLU A 5 -2.45 -6.87 -13.69
C GLU A 5 -3.44 -6.06 -12.83
N TRP A 6 -3.45 -4.73 -12.96
CA TRP A 6 -4.32 -3.87 -12.17
C TRP A 6 -5.78 -3.94 -12.64
N ASN A 7 -6.70 -4.13 -11.68
CA ASN A 7 -8.14 -4.18 -11.91
C ASN A 7 -8.90 -3.76 -10.64
N ASP A 8 -10.24 -3.79 -10.67
CA ASP A 8 -11.09 -3.39 -9.55
C ASP A 8 -10.95 -4.28 -8.29
N HIS A 9 -10.37 -5.46 -8.44
CA HIS A 9 -10.11 -6.42 -7.36
C HIS A 9 -8.61 -6.57 -7.02
N THR A 10 -7.72 -5.86 -7.73
CA THR A 10 -6.27 -5.94 -7.50
C THR A 10 -5.73 -4.53 -7.38
N VAL A 11 -5.64 -4.06 -6.14
CA VAL A 11 -5.11 -2.75 -5.78
C VAL A 11 -3.70 -2.82 -5.18
N VAL A 12 -3.27 -4.02 -4.76
CA VAL A 12 -1.91 -4.29 -4.31
C VAL A 12 -1.41 -5.62 -4.84
N CYS A 13 -0.10 -5.74 -5.06
CA CYS A 13 0.53 -7.01 -5.40
C CYS A 13 1.98 -7.06 -4.88
N VAL A 14 2.55 -8.26 -4.83
CA VAL A 14 3.96 -8.48 -4.52
C VAL A 14 4.75 -8.55 -5.83
N ASP A 15 5.83 -7.78 -5.95
CA ASP A 15 6.72 -7.78 -7.12
C ASP A 15 7.99 -8.60 -6.82
N ALA A 16 7.80 -9.90 -6.56
CA ALA A 16 8.87 -10.82 -6.16
C ALA A 16 9.94 -11.01 -7.24
N ASP A 17 9.59 -10.82 -8.51
CA ASP A 17 10.55 -10.89 -9.62
C ASP A 17 11.47 -9.67 -9.60
N TYR A 18 10.93 -8.46 -9.48
CA TYR A 18 11.75 -7.25 -9.35
C TYR A 18 12.62 -7.26 -8.09
N ASP A 19 12.08 -7.76 -6.98
CA ASP A 19 12.80 -7.93 -5.71
C ASP A 19 14.05 -8.81 -5.87
N ARG A 20 13.92 -9.96 -6.57
CA ARG A 20 15.02 -10.88 -6.85
C ARG A 20 15.96 -10.38 -7.93
N ASP A 21 15.46 -9.79 -9.01
CA ASP A 21 16.28 -9.31 -10.13
C ASP A 21 17.17 -8.12 -9.76
N ARG A 22 16.77 -7.36 -8.72
CA ARG A 22 17.52 -6.19 -8.21
C ARG A 22 18.27 -6.47 -6.92
N ALA A 23 18.25 -7.70 -6.43
CA ALA A 23 19.05 -8.17 -5.32
C ALA A 23 20.50 -8.42 -5.75
N THR A 24 21.46 -8.15 -4.86
CA THR A 24 22.88 -8.50 -5.08
C THR A 24 23.17 -9.95 -4.69
N ASP A 25 22.63 -10.42 -3.56
CA ASP A 25 22.86 -11.76 -3.00
C ASP A 25 21.56 -12.40 -2.49
N GLU A 26 20.84 -11.67 -1.64
CA GLU A 26 19.53 -12.03 -1.07
C GLU A 26 18.47 -11.03 -1.55
N SER A 27 17.20 -11.44 -1.52
CA SER A 27 16.02 -10.57 -1.67
C SER A 27 16.24 -9.16 -1.11
N ARG A 28 15.91 -8.12 -1.88
CA ARG A 28 16.01 -6.74 -1.38
C ARG A 28 15.16 -6.58 -0.13
N TYR A 29 13.96 -7.13 -0.12
CA TYR A 29 13.09 -7.06 1.05
C TYR A 29 13.75 -7.64 2.30
N ASP A 30 14.47 -8.76 2.21
CA ASP A 30 15.14 -9.37 3.38
C ASP A 30 16.29 -8.49 3.89
N ALA A 31 17.02 -7.84 2.98
CA ALA A 31 18.05 -6.87 3.34
C ALA A 31 17.44 -5.65 4.06
N TYR A 32 16.27 -5.18 3.61
CA TYR A 32 15.54 -4.12 4.29
C TYR A 32 15.02 -4.59 5.66
N LEU A 33 14.40 -5.76 5.77
CA LEU A 33 13.97 -6.31 7.06
C LEU A 33 15.12 -6.35 8.07
N ARG A 34 16.32 -6.77 7.63
CA ARG A 34 17.54 -6.77 8.44
C ARG A 34 17.95 -5.37 8.93
N GLN A 35 17.80 -4.34 8.11
CA GLN A 35 18.13 -2.96 8.49
C GLN A 35 17.18 -2.37 9.53
N TYR A 36 15.93 -2.83 9.55
CA TYR A 36 14.87 -2.31 10.42
C TYR A 36 14.52 -3.24 11.60
N LEU A 37 15.37 -4.22 11.92
CA LEU A 37 15.11 -5.21 12.98
C LEU A 37 14.92 -4.60 14.36
N THR A 38 15.68 -3.54 14.69
CA THR A 38 15.60 -2.89 16.01
C THR A 38 14.24 -2.27 16.30
N GLU A 39 13.40 -2.07 15.27
CA GLU A 39 12.04 -1.57 15.45
C GLU A 39 11.06 -2.65 15.94
N LEU A 40 11.47 -3.92 15.97
CA LEU A 40 10.68 -5.04 16.50
C LEU A 40 10.95 -5.32 17.99
N ASP A 41 11.80 -4.54 18.66
CA ASP A 41 12.10 -4.74 20.07
C ASP A 41 10.81 -4.61 20.92
N GLY A 42 10.34 -5.75 21.44
CA GLY A 42 9.11 -5.82 22.24
C GLY A 42 7.81 -5.98 21.45
N VAL A 43 7.87 -6.19 20.14
CA VAL A 43 6.68 -6.42 19.29
C VAL A 43 6.28 -7.89 19.31
N ASP A 44 5.29 -8.25 20.14
CA ASP A 44 4.75 -9.61 20.22
C ASP A 44 3.33 -9.75 19.64
N ASP A 45 2.71 -8.65 19.23
CA ASP A 45 1.39 -8.62 18.61
C ASP A 45 1.45 -8.85 17.07
N PRO A 46 0.63 -9.76 16.51
CA PRO A 46 0.57 -9.99 15.07
C PRO A 46 0.21 -8.75 14.24
N ALA A 47 -0.61 -7.84 14.77
CA ALA A 47 -1.02 -6.63 14.06
C ALA A 47 0.14 -5.64 13.96
N GLU A 48 0.86 -5.41 15.06
CA GLU A 48 2.07 -4.57 15.07
C GLU A 48 3.15 -5.14 14.15
N PHE A 49 3.38 -6.46 14.19
CA PHE A 49 4.33 -7.13 13.30
C PHE A 49 3.94 -6.99 11.82
N GLY A 50 2.65 -7.19 11.49
CA GLY A 50 2.13 -7.01 10.14
C GLY A 50 2.27 -5.57 9.64
N ALA A 51 1.94 -4.59 10.48
CA ALA A 51 2.09 -3.17 10.17
C ALA A 51 3.56 -2.79 9.92
N TRP A 52 4.49 -3.28 10.76
CA TRP A 52 5.92 -3.13 10.54
C TRP A 52 6.37 -3.76 9.21
N ALA A 53 6.00 -5.02 8.97
CA ALA A 53 6.39 -5.74 7.76
C ALA A 53 5.92 -5.02 6.50
N TRP A 54 4.66 -4.54 6.49
CA TRP A 54 4.08 -3.74 5.41
C TRP A 54 4.84 -2.45 5.17
N ARG A 55 5.09 -1.67 6.24
CA ARG A 55 5.81 -0.40 6.16
C ARG A 55 7.21 -0.57 5.57
N VAL A 56 7.93 -1.62 5.94
CA VAL A 56 9.26 -1.93 5.36
C VAL A 56 9.14 -2.36 3.90
N ALA A 57 8.07 -3.09 3.53
CA ALA A 57 7.83 -3.58 2.18
C ALA A 57 7.37 -2.48 1.21
N SER A 58 6.83 -1.37 1.71
CA SER A 58 6.27 -0.28 0.92
C SER A 58 7.24 0.91 0.78
N GLY A 59 6.91 1.82 -0.13
CA GLY A 59 7.52 3.15 -0.14
C GLY A 59 7.11 3.96 1.10
N PRO A 60 7.90 4.96 1.51
CA PRO A 60 9.16 5.39 0.91
C PRO A 60 10.38 4.58 1.40
N ILE A 61 10.23 3.63 2.33
CA ILE A 61 11.36 2.86 2.88
C ILE A 61 11.99 2.01 1.78
N MET A 62 11.22 1.11 1.17
CA MET A 62 11.67 0.35 0.03
C MET A 62 11.13 0.99 -1.24
N SER A 63 12.01 1.59 -2.04
CA SER A 63 11.65 2.15 -3.35
C SER A 63 12.56 1.58 -4.45
N PRO A 64 12.00 1.04 -5.53
CA PRO A 64 10.60 0.62 -5.66
C PRO A 64 10.29 -0.53 -4.68
N GLY A 65 9.09 -0.51 -4.06
CA GLY A 65 8.70 -1.40 -2.95
C GLY A 65 8.55 -2.87 -3.33
N TYR A 66 8.65 -3.75 -2.33
CA TYR A 66 8.31 -5.17 -2.44
C TYR A 66 6.81 -5.36 -2.65
N VAL A 67 6.01 -4.58 -1.92
CA VAL A 67 4.57 -4.41 -2.19
C VAL A 67 4.38 -3.23 -3.14
N ARG A 68 3.64 -3.48 -4.22
CA ARG A 68 3.21 -2.49 -5.18
C ARG A 68 1.77 -2.11 -4.91
N VAL A 69 1.51 -0.80 -4.97
CA VAL A 69 0.16 -0.23 -4.90
C VAL A 69 -0.25 0.18 -6.30
N ARG A 70 -1.54 0.02 -6.61
CA ARG A 70 -2.13 0.43 -7.88
C ARG A 70 -1.94 1.95 -8.07
N PRO A 71 -1.58 2.43 -9.27
CA PRO A 71 -0.98 3.75 -9.41
C PRO A 71 -1.90 4.92 -9.07
N ASP A 72 -3.22 4.76 -9.25
CA ASP A 72 -4.25 5.74 -8.95
C ASP A 72 -4.53 5.91 -7.44
N ILE A 73 -3.87 5.12 -6.58
CA ILE A 73 -3.97 5.18 -5.13
C ILE A 73 -2.69 5.81 -4.59
N GLU A 74 -2.82 6.87 -3.80
CA GLU A 74 -1.68 7.60 -3.25
C GLU A 74 -0.86 6.72 -2.30
N GLN A 75 -1.56 6.05 -1.38
CA GLN A 75 -0.95 5.13 -0.43
C GLN A 75 -1.96 4.17 0.18
N ILE A 76 -1.46 3.01 0.59
CA ILE A 76 -2.14 2.08 1.48
C ILE A 76 -1.23 1.83 2.67
N ARG A 77 -1.73 2.12 3.87
CA ARG A 77 -1.03 1.88 5.14
C ARG A 77 -1.74 0.79 5.94
N ILE A 78 -0.97 0.04 6.69
CA ILE A 78 -1.47 -0.87 7.73
C ILE A 78 -1.06 -0.27 9.07
N GLU A 79 -2.03 -0.07 9.95
CA GLU A 79 -1.84 0.53 11.27
C GLU A 79 -2.55 -0.33 12.32
N VAL A 80 -2.25 -0.11 13.60
CA VAL A 80 -2.95 -0.75 14.72
C VAL A 80 -3.90 0.25 15.34
N ASP A 81 -5.17 -0.10 15.41
CA ASP A 81 -6.16 0.63 16.19
C ASP A 81 -6.05 0.20 17.66
N TYR A 82 -5.37 1.02 18.45
CA TYR A 82 -5.18 0.78 19.88
C TYR A 82 -6.45 1.05 20.72
N GLN A 83 -7.48 1.69 20.14
CA GLN A 83 -8.74 1.94 20.85
C GLN A 83 -9.68 0.75 20.72
N GLU A 84 -9.84 0.23 19.50
CA GLU A 84 -10.75 -0.88 19.19
C GLU A 84 -10.05 -2.25 19.18
N GLY A 85 -8.71 -2.26 19.17
CA GLY A 85 -7.90 -3.47 19.25
C GLY A 85 -7.82 -4.21 17.93
N GLY A 86 -6.78 -3.94 17.14
CA GLY A 86 -6.40 -4.78 16.01
C GLY A 86 -5.90 -4.01 14.79
N PRO A 87 -5.50 -4.71 13.72
CA PRO A 87 -4.99 -4.08 12.53
C PRO A 87 -6.13 -3.40 11.76
N ILE A 88 -5.81 -2.28 11.14
CA ILE A 88 -6.65 -1.58 10.17
C ILE A 88 -5.85 -1.32 8.89
N ALA A 89 -6.53 -1.34 7.76
CA ALA A 89 -5.96 -0.90 6.50
C ALA A 89 -6.58 0.44 6.09
N ILE A 90 -5.72 1.38 5.72
CA ILE A 90 -6.09 2.74 5.37
C ILE A 90 -5.62 3.01 3.94
N ALA A 91 -6.54 3.28 3.02
CA ALA A 91 -6.22 3.77 1.68
C ALA A 91 -6.49 5.28 1.59
N GLU A 92 -5.58 6.00 0.95
CA GLU A 92 -5.79 7.38 0.51
C GLU A 92 -5.91 7.40 -1.02
N VAL A 93 -7.09 7.78 -1.51
CA VAL A 93 -7.43 7.74 -2.92
C VAL A 93 -7.73 9.16 -3.40
N PRO A 94 -6.90 9.73 -4.29
CA PRO A 94 -7.21 10.97 -4.98
C PRO A 94 -8.54 10.89 -5.73
N ILE A 95 -9.43 11.84 -5.48
CA ILE A 95 -10.72 11.96 -6.16
C ILE A 95 -10.71 13.24 -6.97
N HIS A 96 -10.97 13.10 -8.27
CA HIS A 96 -11.19 14.27 -9.09
C HIS A 96 -12.44 15.02 -8.64
N HIS A 97 -12.32 16.33 -8.44
CA HIS A 97 -13.41 17.16 -7.94
C HIS A 97 -14.62 17.21 -8.89
N HIS A 98 -14.54 16.65 -10.11
CA HIS A 98 -15.68 16.49 -11.00
C HIS A 98 -16.74 15.54 -10.42
N ALA A 99 -16.35 14.68 -9.46
CA ALA A 99 -17.24 13.82 -8.69
C ALA A 99 -18.05 14.58 -7.62
N LEU A 100 -17.65 15.81 -7.26
CA LEU A 100 -18.38 16.63 -6.30
C LEU A 100 -19.68 17.19 -6.88
N ALA A 101 -20.72 17.28 -6.05
CA ALA A 101 -21.99 17.90 -6.42
C ALA A 101 -21.85 19.39 -6.80
N ARG A 102 -20.87 20.09 -6.23
CA ARG A 102 -20.52 21.47 -6.58
C ARG A 102 -19.05 21.54 -6.95
N ARG A 103 -18.79 21.78 -8.24
CA ARG A 103 -17.43 21.80 -8.79
C ARG A 103 -16.79 23.17 -8.58
N PRO A 104 -15.67 23.27 -7.86
CA PRO A 104 -14.93 24.52 -7.77
C PRO A 104 -14.31 24.89 -9.12
N ARG A 105 -14.17 26.18 -9.40
CA ARG A 105 -13.37 26.66 -10.54
C ARG A 105 -11.90 26.76 -10.11
N ALA A 106 -11.25 25.60 -10.00
CA ALA A 106 -9.88 25.45 -9.54
C ALA A 106 -9.17 24.35 -10.35
N GLN A 107 -7.86 24.21 -10.19
CA GLN A 107 -7.13 23.02 -10.65
C GLN A 107 -7.48 21.81 -9.78
N ASP A 108 -7.27 20.62 -10.33
CA ASP A 108 -7.56 19.31 -9.75
C ASP A 108 -6.31 18.42 -9.84
N TRP A 109 -6.38 17.20 -9.31
CA TRP A 109 -5.40 16.15 -9.60
C TRP A 109 -5.17 16.01 -11.11
N THR A 110 -3.90 15.94 -11.51
CA THR A 110 -3.50 15.75 -12.91
C THR A 110 -2.90 14.37 -13.09
N ILE A 111 -3.18 13.72 -14.22
CA ILE A 111 -2.53 12.44 -14.55
C ILE A 111 -1.02 12.69 -14.71
N ASP A 112 -0.19 11.89 -14.03
CA ASP A 112 1.26 11.93 -14.17
C ASP A 112 1.66 11.63 -15.63
N PRO A 113 2.23 12.59 -16.37
CA PRO A 113 2.60 12.40 -17.77
C PRO A 113 3.81 11.48 -17.95
N TYR A 114 4.59 11.23 -16.89
CA TYR A 114 5.77 10.36 -16.90
C TYR A 114 5.45 8.95 -16.39
N GLY A 115 4.22 8.71 -15.92
CA GLY A 115 3.74 7.38 -15.56
C GLY A 115 3.79 6.43 -16.76
N HIS A 116 4.71 5.47 -16.74
CA HIS A 116 4.89 4.48 -17.82
C HIS A 116 3.80 3.39 -17.85
N GLN A 117 2.72 3.53 -17.09
CA GLN A 117 1.65 2.54 -16.97
C GLN A 117 0.52 2.84 -17.96
N ALA A 118 0.25 1.91 -18.87
CA ALA A 118 -0.92 1.97 -19.74
C ALA A 118 -2.19 1.54 -18.97
N GLY A 119 -3.37 2.00 -19.38
CA GLY A 119 -4.65 1.55 -18.80
C GLY A 119 -5.40 2.61 -17.99
N PRO A 120 -6.48 2.21 -17.30
CA PRO A 120 -7.38 3.13 -16.61
C PRO A 120 -6.85 3.61 -15.25
N TYR A 121 -5.98 2.84 -14.59
CA TYR A 121 -5.43 3.13 -13.27
C TYR A 121 -4.08 3.84 -13.38
N ARG A 122 -4.10 5.16 -13.56
CA ARG A 122 -2.89 5.96 -13.75
C ARG A 122 -2.57 6.75 -12.49
N ALA A 123 -1.29 6.88 -12.21
CA ALA A 123 -0.82 7.80 -11.18
C ALA A 123 -1.31 9.21 -11.47
N VAL A 124 -1.65 9.90 -10.38
CA VAL A 124 -1.97 11.32 -10.40
C VAL A 124 -0.93 12.09 -9.59
N GLU A 125 -0.75 13.34 -9.94
CA GLU A 125 0.13 14.28 -9.25
C GLU A 125 -0.65 15.54 -8.87
N GLU A 126 -0.17 16.22 -7.84
CA GLU A 126 -0.67 17.56 -7.51
C GLU A 126 -0.44 18.50 -8.70
N PRO A 127 -1.41 19.34 -9.05
CA PRO A 127 -1.23 20.31 -10.10
C PRO A 127 -0.28 21.43 -9.65
N SER A 128 0.18 22.22 -10.61
CA SER A 128 1.02 23.40 -10.34
C SER A 128 0.38 24.35 -9.31
N ARG A 129 1.08 24.61 -8.21
CA ARG A 129 0.66 25.53 -7.14
C ARG A 129 0.66 27.03 -7.54
N LYS A 130 0.83 27.35 -8.84
CA LYS A 130 0.76 28.73 -9.38
C LYS A 130 -0.67 29.25 -9.53
N SER A 131 -1.68 28.43 -9.29
CA SER A 131 -3.10 28.80 -9.37
C SER A 131 -3.87 28.11 -8.25
N LEU A 132 -5.10 28.57 -8.00
CA LEU A 132 -5.99 27.90 -7.04
C LEU A 132 -6.18 26.44 -7.45
N ALA A 133 -5.87 25.52 -6.54
CA ALA A 133 -6.14 24.10 -6.67
C ALA A 133 -7.05 23.65 -5.52
N VAL A 134 -7.97 22.73 -5.82
CA VAL A 134 -8.79 22.05 -4.82
C VAL A 134 -8.62 20.56 -5.04
N LEU A 135 -7.91 19.92 -4.12
CA LEU A 135 -7.61 18.49 -4.14
C LEU A 135 -8.52 17.79 -3.16
N VAL A 136 -9.23 16.76 -3.63
CA VAL A 136 -10.09 15.91 -2.82
C VAL A 136 -9.41 14.56 -2.69
N THR A 137 -9.34 14.04 -1.48
CA THR A 137 -8.84 12.70 -1.19
C THR A 137 -9.88 11.98 -0.36
N ALA A 138 -10.21 10.76 -0.75
CA ALA A 138 -10.99 9.85 0.08
C ALA A 138 -10.04 9.03 0.94
N THR A 139 -10.29 9.00 2.26
CA THR A 139 -9.65 8.06 3.18
C THR A 139 -10.63 6.93 3.43
N ILE A 140 -10.25 5.71 3.04
CA ILE A 140 -11.04 4.50 3.33
C ILE A 140 -10.31 3.73 4.41
N VAL A 141 -11.02 3.36 5.47
CA VAL A 141 -10.51 2.54 6.57
C VAL A 141 -11.32 1.26 6.62
N VAL A 142 -10.65 0.10 6.64
CA VAL A 142 -11.29 -1.21 6.85
C VAL A 142 -10.62 -1.95 8.02
N PRO A 143 -11.39 -2.62 8.88
CA PRO A 143 -10.83 -3.55 9.86
C PRO A 143 -10.10 -4.71 9.17
N ALA A 144 -8.94 -5.09 9.68
CA ALA A 144 -8.10 -6.16 9.14
C ALA A 144 -7.93 -7.36 10.09
N GLY A 145 -8.68 -7.39 11.20
CA GLY A 145 -8.52 -8.41 12.25
C GLY A 145 -8.79 -9.86 11.81
N THR A 146 -9.49 -10.06 10.69
CA THR A 146 -9.80 -11.40 10.15
C THR A 146 -8.83 -11.87 9.06
N TRP A 147 -7.79 -11.08 8.74
CA TRP A 147 -6.91 -11.36 7.60
C TRP A 147 -5.90 -12.48 7.85
N GLY A 148 -5.90 -13.09 9.04
CA GLY A 148 -5.08 -14.25 9.34
C GLY A 148 -3.58 -13.92 9.45
N LEU A 149 -3.26 -12.80 10.10
CA LEU A 149 -1.87 -12.40 10.33
C LEU A 149 -1.14 -13.47 11.16
N PRO A 150 0.07 -13.88 10.74
CA PRO A 150 0.79 -14.92 11.43
C PRO A 150 1.45 -14.37 12.70
N GLU A 151 1.56 -15.22 13.73
CA GLU A 151 2.25 -14.86 14.98
C GLU A 151 3.69 -14.36 14.73
N PRO A 152 4.16 -13.32 15.43
CA PRO A 152 5.52 -12.82 15.24
C PRO A 152 6.58 -13.88 15.55
N VAL A 153 7.72 -13.80 14.86
CA VAL A 153 8.92 -14.58 15.18
C VAL A 153 10.00 -13.60 15.56
N LEU A 154 10.37 -13.55 16.84
CA LEU A 154 11.30 -12.55 17.39
C LEU A 154 12.78 -12.93 17.27
N THR A 155 13.10 -14.02 16.59
CA THR A 155 14.49 -14.43 16.31
C THR A 155 14.94 -13.86 14.99
N ASP A 156 16.14 -13.29 14.93
CA ASP A 156 16.74 -12.79 13.71
C ASP A 156 16.98 -13.92 12.67
N GLY A 157 17.08 -13.52 11.40
CA GLY A 157 17.45 -14.41 10.31
C GLY A 157 16.26 -15.01 9.53
N PRO A 158 16.48 -16.14 8.80
CA PRO A 158 15.56 -16.61 7.77
C PRO A 158 14.12 -16.90 8.24
N ALA A 159 13.94 -17.30 9.50
CA ALA A 159 12.62 -17.59 10.05
C ALA A 159 11.75 -16.33 10.16
N LEU A 160 12.33 -15.21 10.61
CA LEU A 160 11.67 -13.91 10.63
C LEU A 160 11.33 -13.44 9.22
N TYR A 161 12.24 -13.57 8.26
CA TYR A 161 12.00 -13.13 6.89
C TYR A 161 10.86 -13.90 6.23
N ALA A 162 10.84 -15.23 6.41
CA ALA A 162 9.72 -16.06 5.97
C ALA A 162 8.40 -15.65 6.64
N ARG A 163 8.44 -15.30 7.94
CA ARG A 163 7.28 -14.83 8.69
C ARG A 163 6.76 -13.48 8.20
N ALA A 164 7.66 -12.52 7.93
CA ALA A 164 7.32 -11.23 7.36
C ALA A 164 6.67 -11.37 5.97
N ARG A 165 7.19 -12.23 5.10
CA ARG A 165 6.56 -12.52 3.80
C ARG A 165 5.17 -13.12 3.95
N ALA A 166 4.99 -14.07 4.87
CA ALA A 166 3.67 -14.64 5.14
C ALA A 166 2.67 -13.57 5.65
N ALA A 167 3.14 -12.60 6.45
CA ALA A 167 2.32 -11.46 6.86
C ALA A 167 1.98 -10.56 5.66
N ILE A 168 2.94 -10.27 4.77
CA ILE A 168 2.68 -9.52 3.53
C ILE A 168 1.66 -10.24 2.64
N ASP A 169 1.78 -11.55 2.46
CA ASP A 169 0.84 -12.33 1.64
C ASP A 169 -0.59 -12.24 2.20
N ALA A 170 -0.74 -12.39 3.52
CA ALA A 170 -2.02 -12.24 4.21
C ALA A 170 -2.61 -10.82 4.07
N LEU A 171 -1.78 -9.79 4.23
CA LEU A 171 -2.18 -8.38 4.06
C LEU A 171 -2.56 -8.06 2.62
N VAL A 172 -1.79 -8.50 1.63
CA VAL A 172 -2.09 -8.30 0.21
C VAL A 172 -3.41 -8.97 -0.16
N GLN A 173 -3.65 -10.18 0.33
CA GLN A 173 -4.93 -10.87 0.14
C GLN A 173 -6.08 -10.11 0.80
N GLY A 174 -5.93 -9.69 2.05
CA GLY A 174 -6.95 -8.95 2.79
C GLY A 174 -7.28 -7.59 2.17
N VAL A 175 -6.27 -6.81 1.79
CA VAL A 175 -6.43 -5.53 1.08
C VAL A 175 -7.20 -5.72 -0.22
N ASN A 176 -6.83 -6.71 -1.04
CA ASN A 176 -7.52 -6.96 -2.30
C ASN A 176 -8.96 -7.48 -2.10
N ALA A 177 -9.23 -8.22 -1.02
CA ALA A 177 -10.55 -8.74 -0.72
C ALA A 177 -11.51 -7.68 -0.16
N ASP A 178 -11.02 -6.86 0.79
CA ASP A 178 -11.88 -6.01 1.61
C ASP A 178 -11.78 -4.52 1.25
N LEU A 179 -10.60 -4.05 0.85
CA LEU A 179 -10.35 -2.64 0.54
C LEU A 179 -10.60 -2.32 -0.94
N ALA A 180 -10.17 -3.19 -1.86
CA ALA A 180 -10.32 -2.98 -3.30
C ALA A 180 -11.77 -2.71 -3.75
N PRO A 181 -12.80 -3.47 -3.28
CA PRO A 181 -14.18 -3.20 -3.66
C PRO A 181 -14.66 -1.80 -3.24
N ARG A 182 -14.19 -1.29 -2.10
CA ARG A 182 -14.53 0.05 -1.59
C ARG A 182 -13.89 1.15 -2.42
N ILE A 183 -12.67 0.91 -2.89
CA ILE A 183 -11.99 1.82 -3.82
C ILE A 183 -12.75 1.85 -5.16
N ALA A 184 -13.19 0.71 -5.67
CA ALA A 184 -13.94 0.65 -6.94
C ALA A 184 -15.26 1.45 -6.89
N GLU A 185 -15.95 1.46 -5.74
CA GLU A 185 -17.17 2.27 -5.52
C GLU A 185 -16.93 3.79 -5.66
N LEU A 186 -15.70 4.28 -5.49
CA LEU A 186 -15.36 5.70 -5.65
C LEU A 186 -15.31 6.14 -7.12
N HIS A 187 -15.02 5.22 -8.04
CA HIS A 187 -14.85 5.50 -9.46
C HIS A 187 -16.07 5.11 -10.31
N SER A 188 -17.04 4.38 -9.75
CA SER A 188 -18.27 3.99 -10.44
C SER A 188 -19.29 5.13 -10.51
N ARG A 189 -19.08 6.11 -11.41
CA ARG A 189 -20.13 7.04 -11.88
C ARG A 189 -19.94 7.47 -13.33
#